data_AF-A0A8X6GQV2-F1
#
_entry.id   AF-A0A8X6GQV2-F1
#
_cell.length_a   1.000
_cell.length_b   1.000
_cell.length_c   1.000
_cell.angle_alpha   90.00
_cell.angle_beta   90.00
_cell.angle_gamma   90.00
#
_symmetry.space_group_name_H-M   'P 1'
#
loop_
_entity.id
_entity.type
_entity.pdbx_description
1 polymer ?
#
loop_
_entity_poly.entity_id
_entity_poly.type
_entity_poly.pdbx_seq_one_letter_code
_entity_poly.pdbx_strand_id
1 'polypeptide(L)'
;MRKQLKEHNSLLKKHQKEKNGVQKYQCGAIEKFLRTNKPADVMKDPKLKELVQSQGQQWSELVEKHNREEWEVLRTHATQQGEILEKLMNMEQMKQTRQLEQKFDGDNKEMKARQAKVSVETAKEVANDRTLRNKAERERRLREKNSNNTKKFIEERKAAAMKQGRQRDKLTKAHDKQHTELTKNTEGEVGGYTNAEIEFKLANKKHYVV
;
A
#
# COMPACT_ATOMS: atom_id res chain seq x y z
N MET A 1 5.53 3.96 11.80
CA MET A 1 6.94 3.50 11.98
C MET A 1 7.54 3.77 13.35
N ARG A 2 7.97 4.99 13.74
CA ARG A 2 8.67 5.21 15.04
C ARG A 2 7.85 4.79 16.27
N LYS A 3 6.54 5.08 16.29
CA LYS A 3 5.62 4.67 17.37
C LYS A 3 5.52 3.14 17.49
N GLN A 4 5.29 2.47 16.36
CA GLN A 4 5.19 1.01 16.27
C GLN A 4 6.49 0.31 16.71
N LEU A 5 7.64 0.81 16.28
CA LEU A 5 8.95 0.30 16.73
C LEU A 5 9.13 0.45 18.25
N LYS A 6 8.71 1.57 18.82
CA LYS A 6 8.79 1.80 20.28
C LYS A 6 7.88 0.83 21.05
N GLU A 7 6.67 0.60 20.55
CA GLU A 7 5.70 -0.34 21.13
C GLU A 7 6.24 -1.78 21.10
N HIS A 8 6.72 -2.25 19.95
CA HIS A 8 7.30 -3.58 19.81
C HIS A 8 8.52 -3.79 20.72
N ASN A 9 9.44 -2.80 20.77
CA ASN A 9 10.58 -2.85 21.69
C ASN A 9 10.16 -2.89 23.17
N SER A 10 9.07 -2.22 23.53
CA SER A 10 8.54 -2.26 24.89
C SER A 10 7.98 -3.66 25.23
N LEU A 11 7.31 -4.30 24.28
CA LEU A 11 6.81 -5.66 24.40
C LEU A 11 7.95 -6.66 24.61
N LEU A 12 8.99 -6.61 23.76
CA LEU A 12 10.15 -7.49 23.89
C LEU A 12 10.85 -7.34 25.25
N LYS A 13 10.98 -6.11 25.75
CA LYS A 13 11.54 -5.85 27.09
C LYS A 13 10.68 -6.45 28.22
N LYS A 14 9.35 -6.42 28.08
CA LYS A 14 8.41 -7.06 29.01
C LYS A 14 8.59 -8.58 28.96
N HIS A 15 8.60 -9.17 27.76
CA HIS A 15 8.80 -10.62 27.56
C HIS A 15 10.12 -11.10 28.17
N GLN A 16 11.21 -10.35 27.97
CA GLN A 16 12.51 -10.69 28.54
C GLN A 16 12.48 -10.70 30.08
N LYS A 17 11.81 -9.72 30.71
CA LYS A 17 11.67 -9.68 32.18
C LYS A 17 10.87 -10.87 32.70
N GLU A 18 9.77 -11.22 32.03
CA GLU A 18 8.95 -12.38 32.40
C GLU A 18 9.75 -13.70 32.27
N LYS A 19 10.44 -13.91 31.15
CA LYS A 19 11.32 -15.07 30.92
C LYS A 19 12.39 -15.19 32.01
N ASN A 20 13.07 -14.08 32.34
CA ASN A 20 14.08 -14.06 33.40
C ASN A 20 13.49 -14.38 34.79
N GLY A 21 12.27 -13.92 35.07
CA GLY A 21 11.57 -14.20 36.32
C GLY A 21 11.23 -15.69 36.46
N VAL A 22 10.66 -16.28 35.42
CA VAL A 22 10.32 -17.71 35.40
C VAL A 22 11.57 -18.57 35.47
N GLN A 23 12.63 -18.25 34.72
CA GLN A 23 13.89 -18.99 34.79
C GLN A 23 14.46 -19.00 36.22
N LYS A 24 14.55 -17.84 36.87
CA LYS A 24 15.04 -17.74 38.26
C LYS A 24 14.21 -18.59 39.22
N TYR A 25 12.88 -18.57 39.07
CA TYR A 25 11.98 -19.40 39.87
C TYR A 25 12.22 -20.90 39.63
N GLN A 26 12.33 -21.33 38.38
CA GLN A 26 12.52 -22.72 38.01
C GLN A 26 13.88 -23.27 38.49
N CYS A 27 14.98 -22.51 38.28
CA CYS A 27 16.30 -22.85 38.80
C CYS A 27 16.28 -22.98 40.33
N GLY A 28 15.69 -22.01 41.03
CA GLY A 28 15.59 -22.03 42.50
C GLY A 28 14.79 -23.23 43.05
N ALA A 29 13.73 -23.63 42.36
CA ALA A 29 12.94 -24.80 42.73
C ALA A 29 13.74 -26.11 42.57
N ILE A 30 14.50 -26.26 41.48
CA ILE A 30 15.40 -27.41 41.27
C ILE A 30 16.51 -27.43 42.31
N GLU A 31 17.18 -26.30 42.57
CA GLU A 31 18.24 -26.21 43.57
C GLU A 31 17.74 -26.59 44.97
N LYS A 32 16.55 -26.12 45.37
CA LYS A 32 15.94 -26.48 46.65
C LYS A 32 15.63 -27.98 46.71
N PHE A 33 15.12 -28.55 45.63
CA PHE A 33 14.86 -29.99 45.55
C PHE A 33 16.15 -30.80 45.72
N LEU A 34 17.22 -30.40 45.03
CA LEU A 34 18.53 -31.06 45.07
C LEU A 34 19.19 -30.95 46.46
N ARG A 35 19.02 -29.84 47.17
CA ARG A 35 19.55 -29.68 48.54
C ARG A 35 18.84 -30.56 49.58
N THR A 36 17.56 -30.83 49.36
CA THR A 36 16.71 -31.53 50.35
C THR A 36 16.75 -33.05 50.18
N ASN A 37 17.13 -33.55 48.99
CA ASN A 37 17.10 -34.97 48.66
C ASN A 37 18.52 -35.51 48.37
N LYS A 38 18.80 -36.77 48.74
CA LYS A 38 20.13 -37.38 48.56
C LYS A 38 20.47 -37.61 47.07
N PRO A 39 21.70 -37.32 46.61
CA PRO A 39 22.06 -37.37 45.19
C PRO A 39 21.79 -38.70 44.45
N ALA A 40 21.88 -39.83 45.15
CA ALA A 40 21.72 -41.16 44.57
C ALA A 40 20.26 -41.50 44.19
N ASP A 41 19.28 -40.92 44.89
CA ASP A 41 17.85 -41.21 44.71
C ASP A 41 17.15 -40.19 43.78
N VAL A 42 17.74 -39.00 43.61
CA VAL A 42 17.14 -37.87 42.91
C VAL A 42 16.88 -38.13 41.42
N MET A 43 17.80 -38.78 40.70
CA MET A 43 17.64 -39.00 39.25
C MET A 43 16.50 -39.96 38.89
N LYS A 44 16.03 -40.76 39.85
CA LYS A 44 14.90 -41.69 39.66
C LYS A 44 13.65 -41.23 40.42
N ASP A 45 13.70 -40.07 41.09
CA ASP A 45 12.59 -39.57 41.88
C ASP A 45 11.44 -39.10 40.98
N PRO A 46 10.25 -39.73 41.07
CA PRO A 46 9.06 -39.30 40.33
C PRO A 46 8.72 -37.82 40.57
N LYS A 47 9.00 -37.27 41.76
CA LYS A 47 8.72 -35.87 42.10
C LYS A 47 9.62 -34.90 41.33
N LEU A 48 10.88 -35.25 41.09
CA LEU A 48 11.76 -34.42 40.25
C LEU A 48 11.27 -34.44 38.80
N LYS A 49 10.87 -35.62 38.30
CA LYS A 49 10.34 -35.77 36.95
C LYS A 49 9.06 -34.95 36.76
N GLU A 50 8.14 -34.99 37.72
CA GLU A 50 6.92 -34.18 37.71
C GLU A 50 7.24 -32.68 37.75
N LEU A 51 8.19 -32.26 38.61
CA LEU A 51 8.65 -30.88 38.67
C LEU A 51 9.19 -30.41 37.31
N VAL A 52 10.10 -31.15 36.69
CA VAL A 52 10.69 -30.79 35.39
C VAL A 52 9.62 -30.76 34.28
N GLN A 53 8.67 -31.71 34.29
CA GLN A 53 7.55 -31.70 33.35
C GLN A 53 6.65 -30.48 33.53
N SER A 54 6.32 -30.12 34.77
CA SER A 54 5.55 -28.93 35.10
C SER A 54 6.28 -27.65 34.67
N GLN A 55 7.59 -27.57 34.91
CA GLN A 55 8.41 -26.44 34.48
C GLN A 55 8.48 -26.30 32.95
N GLY A 56 8.62 -27.42 32.24
CA GLY A 56 8.55 -27.45 30.78
C GLY A 56 7.19 -27.02 30.23
N GLN A 57 6.10 -27.41 30.88
CA GLN A 57 4.75 -26.96 30.52
C GLN A 57 4.60 -25.45 30.73
N GLN A 58 4.94 -24.94 31.93
CA GLN A 58 4.90 -23.50 32.23
C GLN A 58 5.72 -22.67 31.24
N TRP A 59 6.92 -23.15 30.87
CA TRP A 59 7.77 -22.46 29.91
C TRP A 59 7.19 -22.48 28.49
N SER A 60 6.62 -23.61 28.08
CA SER A 60 5.95 -23.74 26.78
C SER A 60 4.75 -22.79 26.67
N GLU A 61 3.91 -22.72 27.70
CA GLU A 61 2.77 -21.79 27.78
C GLU A 61 3.21 -20.32 27.75
N LEU A 62 4.31 -20.00 28.44
CA LEU A 62 4.88 -18.65 28.42
C LEU A 62 5.36 -18.26 27.01
N VAL A 63 6.10 -19.15 26.35
CA VAL A 63 6.58 -18.92 24.98
C VAL A 63 5.42 -18.77 24.00
N GLU A 64 4.40 -19.63 24.11
CA GLU A 64 3.20 -19.52 23.27
C GLU A 64 2.48 -18.18 23.47
N LYS A 65 2.29 -17.77 24.73
CA LYS A 65 1.68 -16.48 25.05
C LYS A 65 2.48 -15.33 24.45
N HIS A 66 3.81 -15.32 24.62
CA HIS A 66 4.66 -14.26 24.08
C HIS A 66 4.62 -14.20 22.56
N ASN A 67 4.69 -15.34 21.88
CA ASN A 67 4.59 -15.38 20.42
C ASN A 67 3.23 -14.87 19.94
N ARG A 68 2.14 -15.22 20.63
CA ARG A 68 0.79 -14.73 20.32
C ARG A 68 0.69 -13.22 20.50
N GLU A 69 1.20 -12.67 21.60
CA GLU A 69 1.25 -11.22 21.83
C GLU A 69 2.06 -10.50 20.74
N GLU A 70 3.20 -11.08 20.32
CA GLU A 70 4.04 -10.52 19.25
C GLU A 70 3.33 -10.51 17.89
N TRP A 71 2.75 -11.64 17.46
CA TRP A 71 2.03 -11.69 16.18
C TRP A 71 0.81 -10.78 16.14
N GLU A 72 0.08 -10.65 17.26
CA GLU A 72 -1.07 -9.74 17.32
C GLU A 72 -0.65 -8.28 17.11
N VAL A 73 0.44 -7.86 17.78
CA VAL A 73 0.99 -6.51 17.60
C VAL A 73 1.47 -6.31 16.16
N LEU A 74 2.17 -7.28 15.58
CA LEU A 74 2.68 -7.21 14.21
C LEU A 74 1.54 -7.15 13.16
N ARG A 75 0.50 -7.98 13.31
CA ARG A 75 -0.72 -7.90 12.47
C ARG A 75 -1.38 -6.54 12.56
N THR A 76 -1.59 -6.05 13.77
CA THR A 76 -2.18 -4.73 14.01
C THR A 76 -1.36 -3.63 13.35
N HIS A 77 -0.03 -3.70 13.45
CA HIS A 77 0.87 -2.73 12.84
C HIS A 77 0.82 -2.79 11.30
N ALA A 78 0.83 -3.98 10.71
CA ALA A 78 0.73 -4.19 9.28
C ALA A 78 -0.59 -3.63 8.71
N THR A 79 -1.73 -3.94 9.35
CA THR A 79 -3.04 -3.38 8.97
C THR A 79 -3.05 -1.85 9.02
N GLN A 80 -2.58 -1.27 10.13
CA GLN A 80 -2.51 0.20 10.27
C GLN A 80 -1.60 0.85 9.22
N GLN A 81 -0.47 0.21 8.88
CA GLN A 81 0.43 0.70 7.83
C GLN A 81 -0.27 0.66 6.47
N GLY A 82 -0.97 -0.43 6.15
CA GLY A 82 -1.78 -0.56 4.94
C GLY A 82 -2.82 0.56 4.81
N GLU A 83 -3.61 0.82 5.86
CA GLU A 83 -4.61 1.90 5.87
C GLU A 83 -4.00 3.29 5.67
N ILE A 84 -2.84 3.56 6.27
CA ILE A 84 -2.14 4.85 6.11
C ILE A 84 -1.64 4.99 4.66
N LEU A 85 -1.02 3.94 4.12
CA LEU A 85 -0.52 3.93 2.75
C LEU A 85 -1.67 4.11 1.75
N GLU A 86 -2.81 3.46 1.97
CA GLU A 86 -3.99 3.59 1.13
C GLU A 86 -4.51 5.02 1.13
N LYS A 87 -4.62 5.66 2.30
CA LYS A 87 -5.03 7.07 2.41
C LYS A 87 -4.09 8.00 1.65
N LEU A 88 -2.78 7.83 1.81
CA LEU A 88 -1.77 8.64 1.13
C LEU A 88 -1.81 8.43 -0.39
N MET A 89 -1.97 7.18 -0.83
CA MET A 89 -2.11 6.83 -2.24
C MET A 89 -3.36 7.49 -2.83
N ASN A 90 -4.52 7.37 -2.19
CA ASN A 90 -5.77 7.98 -2.66
C ASN A 90 -5.64 9.51 -2.77
N MET A 91 -4.97 10.16 -1.82
CA MET A 91 -4.68 11.59 -1.88
C MET A 91 -3.84 11.97 -3.11
N GLU A 92 -2.77 11.22 -3.38
CA GLU A 92 -1.92 11.50 -4.55
C GLU A 92 -2.64 11.16 -5.86
N GLN A 93 -3.45 10.10 -5.90
CA GLN A 93 -4.27 9.75 -7.08
C GLN A 93 -5.29 10.85 -7.40
N MET A 94 -5.98 11.40 -6.40
CA MET A 94 -6.88 12.55 -6.59
C MET A 94 -6.14 13.76 -7.16
N LYS A 95 -4.93 14.04 -6.66
CA LYS A 95 -4.08 15.13 -7.15
C LYS A 95 -3.64 14.90 -8.60
N GLN A 96 -3.24 13.68 -8.95
CA GLN A 96 -2.85 13.32 -10.32
C GLN A 96 -4.01 13.49 -11.31
N THR A 97 -5.22 13.05 -10.93
CA THR A 97 -6.44 13.23 -11.74
C THR A 97 -6.73 14.71 -11.96
N ARG A 98 -6.69 15.52 -10.89
CA ARG A 98 -6.90 16.97 -10.99
C ARG A 98 -5.85 17.66 -11.87
N GLN A 99 -4.58 17.27 -11.75
CA GLN A 99 -3.51 17.81 -12.60
C GLN A 99 -3.73 17.46 -14.07
N LEU A 100 -4.18 16.24 -14.36
CA LEU A 100 -4.47 15.80 -15.72
C LEU A 100 -5.64 16.60 -16.32
N GLU A 101 -6.69 16.85 -15.54
CA GLU A 101 -7.83 17.68 -15.96
C GLU A 101 -7.40 19.12 -16.25
N GLN A 102 -6.61 19.74 -15.36
CA GLN A 102 -6.09 21.09 -15.57
C GLN A 102 -5.27 21.19 -16.86
N LYS A 103 -4.46 20.16 -17.16
CA LYS A 103 -3.73 20.08 -18.41
C LYS A 103 -4.67 20.04 -19.62
N PHE A 104 -5.72 19.22 -19.57
CA PHE A 104 -6.70 19.14 -20.65
C PHE A 104 -7.44 20.46 -20.87
N ASP A 105 -7.76 21.18 -19.80
CA ASP A 105 -8.36 22.51 -19.90
C ASP A 105 -7.42 23.51 -20.55
N GLY A 106 -6.13 23.47 -20.22
CA GLY A 106 -5.08 24.26 -20.86
C GLY A 106 -4.96 23.96 -22.36
N ASP A 107 -4.79 22.68 -22.71
CA ASP A 107 -4.67 22.21 -24.10
C ASP A 107 -5.92 22.60 -24.92
N ASN A 108 -7.11 22.49 -24.34
CA ASN A 108 -8.37 22.85 -24.99
C ASN A 108 -8.49 24.37 -25.22
N LYS A 109 -8.06 25.18 -24.26
CA LYS A 109 -8.02 26.65 -24.42
C LYS A 109 -7.05 27.04 -25.52
N GLU A 110 -5.87 26.45 -25.54
CA GLU A 110 -4.86 26.72 -26.55
C GLU A 110 -5.33 26.32 -27.95
N MET A 111 -5.93 25.12 -28.09
CA MET A 111 -6.52 24.67 -29.35
C MET A 111 -7.58 25.66 -29.85
N LYS A 112 -8.51 26.11 -28.99
CA LYS A 112 -9.53 27.10 -29.37
C LYS A 112 -8.90 28.42 -29.83
N ALA A 113 -7.86 28.89 -29.15
CA ALA A 113 -7.14 30.09 -29.54
C ALA A 113 -6.46 29.95 -30.92
N ARG A 114 -5.82 28.79 -31.19
CA ARG A 114 -5.25 28.47 -32.50
C ARG A 114 -6.31 28.43 -33.60
N GLN A 115 -7.47 27.80 -33.34
CA GLN A 115 -8.59 27.77 -34.28
C GLN A 115 -9.11 29.18 -34.60
N ALA A 116 -9.23 30.06 -33.61
CA ALA A 116 -9.62 31.45 -33.82
C ALA A 116 -8.60 32.20 -34.69
N LYS A 117 -7.29 32.02 -34.43
CA LYS A 117 -6.22 32.61 -35.22
C LYS A 117 -6.27 32.16 -36.68
N VAL A 118 -6.44 30.86 -36.93
CA VAL A 118 -6.59 30.31 -38.29
C VAL A 118 -7.78 30.92 -39.02
N SER A 119 -8.92 31.12 -38.35
CA SER A 119 -10.09 31.78 -38.97
C SER A 119 -9.81 33.23 -39.37
N VAL A 120 -9.10 33.99 -38.51
CA VAL A 120 -8.71 35.38 -38.82
C VAL A 120 -7.70 35.43 -39.96
N GLU A 121 -6.70 34.56 -39.95
CA GLU A 121 -5.69 34.45 -41.02
C GLU A 121 -6.35 34.06 -42.35
N THR A 122 -7.28 33.11 -42.32
CA THR A 122 -8.06 32.70 -43.51
C THR A 122 -8.82 33.87 -44.11
N ALA A 123 -9.48 34.70 -43.28
CA ALA A 123 -10.20 35.88 -43.75
C ALA A 123 -9.25 36.91 -44.38
N LYS A 124 -8.08 37.14 -43.76
CA LYS A 124 -7.05 38.03 -44.30
C LYS A 124 -6.47 37.53 -45.62
N GLU A 125 -6.20 36.23 -45.74
CA GLU A 125 -5.71 35.61 -46.97
C GLU A 125 -6.69 35.80 -48.13
N VAL A 126 -7.98 35.54 -47.92
CA VAL A 126 -8.99 35.70 -48.99
C VAL A 126 -9.17 37.18 -49.36
N ALA A 127 -9.07 38.09 -48.40
CA ALA A 127 -9.16 39.54 -48.67
C ALA A 127 -7.98 40.06 -49.50
N ASN A 128 -6.78 39.51 -49.26
CA ASN A 128 -5.54 39.92 -49.92
C ASN A 128 -5.26 39.16 -51.24
N ASP A 129 -6.09 38.18 -51.59
CA ASP A 129 -5.94 37.39 -52.80
C ASP A 129 -6.27 38.22 -54.05
N ARG A 130 -5.22 38.60 -54.79
CA ARG A 130 -5.31 39.40 -56.02
C ARG A 130 -5.93 38.65 -57.20
N THR A 131 -6.05 37.32 -57.12
CA THR A 131 -6.66 36.52 -58.20
C THR A 131 -8.19 36.60 -58.20
N LEU A 132 -8.78 37.03 -57.08
CA LEU A 132 -10.24 37.19 -56.92
C LEU A 132 -10.65 38.60 -57.39
N ARG A 133 -11.39 38.65 -58.50
CA ARG A 133 -11.66 39.89 -59.27
C ARG A 133 -12.83 40.70 -58.74
N ASN A 134 -13.79 40.06 -58.08
CA ASN A 134 -15.00 40.72 -57.59
C ASN A 134 -15.39 40.27 -56.16
N LYS A 135 -16.30 41.03 -55.55
CA LYS A 135 -16.77 40.77 -54.17
C LYS A 135 -17.45 39.41 -54.04
N ALA A 136 -18.24 39.00 -55.03
CA ALA A 136 -18.98 37.74 -55.01
C ALA A 136 -18.04 36.52 -55.01
N GLU A 137 -16.94 36.57 -55.78
CA GLU A 137 -15.87 35.56 -55.79
C GLU A 137 -15.16 35.47 -54.45
N ARG A 138 -14.81 36.61 -53.83
CA ARG A 138 -14.20 36.64 -52.49
C ARG A 138 -15.13 36.04 -51.44
N GLU A 139 -16.40 36.41 -51.44
CA GLU A 139 -17.37 35.84 -50.51
C GLU A 139 -17.58 34.34 -50.72
N ARG A 140 -17.67 33.89 -51.97
CA ARG A 140 -17.78 32.46 -52.29
C ARG A 140 -16.56 31.70 -51.77
N ARG A 141 -15.34 32.22 -52.01
CA ARG A 141 -14.09 31.59 -51.57
C ARG A 141 -13.97 31.58 -50.05
N LEU A 142 -14.38 32.66 -49.38
CA LEU A 142 -14.40 32.73 -47.92
C LEU A 142 -15.37 31.72 -47.30
N ARG A 143 -16.58 31.56 -47.86
CA ARG A 143 -17.56 30.56 -47.40
C ARG A 143 -17.01 29.13 -47.54
N GLU A 144 -16.37 28.83 -48.67
CA GLU A 144 -15.74 27.54 -48.90
C GLU A 144 -14.62 27.26 -47.90
N LYS A 145 -13.67 28.19 -47.72
CA LYS A 145 -12.59 28.04 -46.74
C LYS A 145 -13.13 27.92 -45.30
N ASN A 146 -14.14 28.69 -44.93
CA ASN A 146 -14.75 28.62 -43.60
C ASN A 146 -15.45 27.27 -43.34
N SER A 147 -16.11 26.70 -44.35
CA SER A 147 -16.68 25.36 -44.27
C SER A 147 -15.60 24.31 -44.04
N ASN A 148 -14.50 24.37 -44.81
CA ASN A 148 -13.37 23.46 -44.68
C ASN A 148 -12.69 23.58 -43.31
N ASN A 149 -12.48 24.81 -42.82
CA ASN A 149 -11.93 25.06 -41.49
C ASN A 149 -12.83 24.51 -40.39
N THR A 150 -14.15 24.69 -40.50
CA THR A 150 -15.11 24.14 -39.53
C THR A 150 -15.03 22.61 -39.46
N LYS A 151 -14.96 21.93 -40.61
CA LYS A 151 -14.79 20.48 -40.65
C LYS A 151 -13.49 20.05 -39.96
N LYS A 152 -12.38 20.71 -40.28
CA LYS A 152 -11.06 20.43 -39.68
C LYS A 152 -11.07 20.65 -38.16
N PHE A 153 -11.69 21.73 -37.67
CA PHE A 153 -11.78 22.03 -36.24
C PHE A 153 -12.62 21.00 -35.48
N ILE A 154 -13.68 20.47 -36.10
CA ILE A 154 -14.49 19.40 -35.51
C ILE A 154 -13.66 18.11 -35.40
N GLU A 155 -12.95 17.74 -36.45
CA GLU A 155 -12.08 16.55 -36.45
C GLU A 155 -10.96 16.67 -35.41
N GLU A 156 -10.31 17.83 -35.31
CA GLU A 156 -9.28 18.12 -34.32
C GLU A 156 -9.82 17.98 -32.88
N ARG A 157 -11.00 18.55 -32.60
CA ARG A 157 -11.67 18.44 -31.29
C ARG A 157 -12.02 16.99 -30.96
N LYS A 158 -12.52 16.23 -31.94
CA LYS A 158 -12.82 14.79 -31.77
C LYS A 158 -11.55 14.01 -31.45
N ALA A 159 -10.46 14.25 -32.19
CA ALA A 159 -9.18 13.59 -31.95
C ALA A 159 -8.62 13.94 -30.56
N ALA A 160 -8.70 15.20 -30.14
CA ALA A 160 -8.30 15.65 -28.81
C ALA A 160 -9.11 14.96 -27.70
N ALA A 161 -10.45 14.92 -27.83
CA ALA A 161 -11.32 14.25 -26.87
C ALA A 161 -11.00 12.74 -26.75
N MET A 162 -10.79 12.06 -27.87
CA MET A 162 -10.39 10.65 -27.88
C MET A 162 -9.03 10.42 -27.21
N LYS A 163 -8.07 11.32 -27.45
CA LYS A 163 -6.74 11.27 -26.81
C LYS A 163 -6.84 11.48 -25.30
N GLN A 164 -7.63 12.46 -24.86
CA GLN A 164 -7.88 12.74 -23.44
C GLN A 164 -8.56 11.54 -22.75
N GLY A 165 -9.56 10.93 -23.39
CA GLY A 165 -10.20 9.70 -22.90
C GLY A 165 -9.20 8.57 -22.66
N ARG A 166 -8.36 8.25 -23.67
CA ARG A 166 -7.32 7.23 -23.52
C ARG A 166 -6.32 7.53 -22.40
N GLN A 167 -6.01 8.80 -22.17
CA GLN A 167 -5.10 9.21 -21.09
C GLN A 167 -5.76 9.06 -19.70
N ARG A 168 -7.05 9.38 -19.57
CA ARG A 168 -7.83 9.09 -18.35
C ARG A 168 -7.84 7.59 -18.07
N ASP A 169 -8.21 6.78 -19.06
CA ASP A 169 -8.28 5.32 -18.90
C ASP A 169 -6.93 4.73 -18.48
N LYS A 170 -5.83 5.23 -19.06
CA LYS A 170 -4.48 4.79 -18.69
C LYS A 170 -4.14 5.15 -17.25
N LEU A 171 -4.50 6.36 -16.80
CA LEU A 171 -4.27 6.80 -15.43
C LEU A 171 -5.10 5.97 -14.44
N THR A 172 -6.39 5.78 -14.71
CA THR A 172 -7.28 4.95 -13.89
C THR A 172 -6.77 3.52 -13.77
N LYS A 173 -6.38 2.88 -14.89
CA LYS A 173 -5.80 1.52 -14.84
C LYS A 173 -4.51 1.45 -14.01
N ALA A 174 -3.70 2.50 -14.02
CA ALA A 174 -2.50 2.56 -13.18
C ALA A 174 -2.87 2.68 -11.70
N HIS A 175 -3.87 3.50 -11.37
CA HIS A 175 -4.40 3.65 -10.01
C HIS A 175 -4.99 2.34 -9.48
N ASP A 176 -5.82 1.65 -10.27
CA ASP A 176 -6.42 0.36 -9.90
C ASP A 176 -5.35 -0.70 -9.63
N LYS A 177 -4.32 -0.75 -10.47
CA LYS A 177 -3.19 -1.67 -10.30
C LYS A 177 -2.43 -1.38 -9.00
N GLN A 178 -2.14 -0.11 -8.72
CA GLN A 178 -1.47 0.31 -7.47
C GLN A 178 -2.30 -0.10 -6.24
N HIS A 179 -3.62 0.09 -6.30
CA HIS A 179 -4.51 -0.29 -5.21
C HIS A 179 -4.55 -1.80 -4.98
N THR A 180 -4.67 -2.57 -6.07
CA THR A 180 -4.63 -4.04 -6.01
C THR A 180 -3.32 -4.55 -5.43
N GLU A 181 -2.19 -3.98 -5.86
CA GLU A 181 -0.87 -4.38 -5.36
C GLU A 181 -0.68 -4.03 -3.88
N LEU A 182 -1.09 -2.83 -3.46
CA LEU A 182 -1.04 -2.42 -2.06
C LEU A 182 -1.89 -3.33 -1.17
N THR A 183 -3.10 -3.66 -1.62
CA THR A 183 -4.02 -4.54 -0.90
C THR A 183 -3.41 -5.93 -0.76
N LYS A 184 -2.93 -6.51 -1.85
CA LYS A 184 -2.27 -7.82 -1.85
C LYS A 184 -1.05 -7.85 -0.93
N ASN A 185 -0.22 -6.81 -0.93
CA ASN A 185 0.96 -6.74 -0.08
C ASN A 185 0.57 -6.67 1.41
N THR A 186 -0.44 -5.86 1.74
CA THR A 186 -0.94 -5.72 3.12
C THR A 186 -1.54 -7.04 3.61
N GLU A 187 -2.42 -7.66 2.81
CA GLU A 187 -3.03 -8.96 3.13
C GLU A 187 -1.98 -10.07 3.22
N GLY A 188 -0.98 -10.07 2.35
CA GLY A 188 0.12 -11.02 2.36
C GLY A 188 0.96 -10.91 3.64
N GLU A 189 1.26 -9.69 4.08
CA GLU A 189 1.99 -9.46 5.33
C GLU A 189 1.19 -9.92 6.56
N VAL A 190 -0.09 -9.53 6.65
CA VAL A 190 -0.99 -9.95 7.74
C VAL A 190 -1.16 -11.47 7.74
N GLY A 191 -1.37 -12.07 6.56
CA GLY A 191 -1.48 -13.51 6.38
C GLY A 191 -0.21 -14.26 6.78
N GLY A 192 0.97 -13.67 6.54
CA GLY A 192 2.26 -14.22 6.97
C GLY A 192 2.33 -14.43 8.49
N TYR A 193 1.87 -13.47 9.29
CA TYR A 193 1.83 -13.63 10.75
C TYR A 193 0.79 -14.64 11.21
N THR A 194 -0.36 -14.74 10.53
CA THR A 194 -1.36 -15.79 10.80
C THR A 194 -0.79 -17.19 10.50
N ASN A 195 -0.07 -17.34 9.40
CA ASN A 195 0.58 -18.61 9.05
C ASN A 195 1.67 -18.97 10.06
N ALA A 196 2.50 -18.01 10.50
CA ALA A 196 3.50 -18.24 11.54
C ALA A 196 2.86 -18.72 12.85
N GLU A 197 1.71 -18.17 13.23
CA GLU A 197 0.95 -18.64 14.39
C GLU A 197 0.47 -20.08 14.25
N ILE A 198 -0.04 -20.44 13.06
CA ILE A 198 -0.50 -21.81 12.77
C ILE A 198 0.68 -22.78 12.78
N GLU A 199 1.78 -22.46 12.11
CA GLU A 199 2.98 -23.29 12.07
C GLU A 199 3.54 -23.56 13.46
N PHE A 200 3.56 -22.55 14.33
CA PHE A 200 3.99 -22.71 15.71
C PHE A 200 3.09 -23.67 16.50
N LYS A 201 1.76 -23.53 16.36
CA LYS A 201 0.80 -24.44 17.00
C LYS A 201 0.95 -25.88 16.49
N LEU A 202 1.15 -26.06 15.19
CA LEU A 202 1.37 -27.37 14.57
C LEU A 202 2.69 -28.02 15.00
N ALA A 203 3.74 -27.22 15.24
CA ALA A 203 5.04 -27.74 15.65
C ALA A 203 4.99 -28.45 17.01
N ASN A 204 4.03 -28.12 17.89
CA ASN A 204 3.78 -28.74 19.19
C ASN A 204 5.05 -29.04 20.01
N LYS A 205 6.06 -28.15 19.92
CA LYS A 205 7.36 -28.33 20.56
C LYS A 205 7.23 -27.99 22.05
N LYS A 206 7.65 -28.91 22.91
CA LYS A 206 7.89 -28.60 24.32
C LYS A 206 9.16 -27.77 24.44
N HIS A 207 9.04 -26.62 25.09
CA HIS A 207 10.16 -25.73 25.35
C HIS A 207 10.59 -25.92 26.81
N TYR A 208 11.90 -26.00 27.03
CA TYR A 208 12.50 -26.03 28.35
C TYR A 208 13.47 -24.87 28.46
N VAL A 209 13.55 -24.24 29.63
CA VAL A 209 14.63 -23.34 29.97
C VAL A 209 15.68 -24.15 30.74
N VAL A 210 16.94 -23.98 30.36
CA VAL A 210 18.10 -24.60 31.03
C VAL A 210 18.88 -23.50 31.74
#